data_AF-A0A7W1NC30-F1
#
_entry.id   AF-A0A7W1NC30-F1
#
_cell.length_a   1.000
_cell.length_b   1.000
_cell.length_c   1.000
_cell.angle_alpha   90.00
_cell.angle_beta   90.00
_cell.angle_gamma   90.00
#
_symmetry.space_group_name_H-M   'P 1'
#
loop_
_entity.id
_entity.type
_entity.pdbx_description
1 polymer ?
#
loop_
_entity_poly.entity_id
_entity_poly.type
_entity_poly.pdbx_seq_one_letter_code
_entity_poly.pdbx_strand_id
1 'polypeptide(L)'
;IVACLAALADHAGAVVAVPCAHTVKRAGPGELVDATVPREGLWLAQTPQGLRRDLALAAFQRAAAEGWMVSDDVQVLERAGHRVALVRGDACNLKITTPDDLVLAEAILASRR
;
A
#
# COMPACT_ATOMS: atom_id res chain seq x y z
N ILE A 1 -7.12 -3.90 -10.90
CA ILE A 1 -8.40 -4.19 -10.18
C ILE A 1 -8.70 -5.69 -10.17
N VAL A 2 -8.83 -6.37 -11.32
CA VAL A 2 -9.21 -7.81 -11.39
C VAL A 2 -8.36 -8.71 -10.49
N ALA A 3 -7.03 -8.62 -10.55
CA ALA A 3 -6.15 -9.43 -9.70
C ALA A 3 -6.32 -9.15 -8.20
N CYS A 4 -6.61 -7.91 -7.83
CA CYS A 4 -6.88 -7.52 -6.44
C CYS A 4 -8.20 -8.15 -5.94
N LEU A 5 -9.24 -8.15 -6.78
CA LEU A 5 -10.51 -8.81 -6.46
C LEU A 5 -10.36 -10.34 -6.40
N ALA A 6 -9.63 -10.94 -7.34
CA ALA A 6 -9.41 -12.38 -7.38
C ALA A 6 -8.72 -12.90 -6.10
N ALA A 7 -7.77 -12.12 -5.55
CA ALA A 7 -7.09 -12.48 -4.31
C ALA A 7 -8.04 -12.58 -3.08
N LEU A 8 -9.22 -11.95 -3.12
CA LEU A 8 -10.21 -12.02 -2.03
C LEU A 8 -10.98 -13.35 -1.98
N ALA A 9 -10.75 -14.25 -2.95
CA ALA A 9 -11.24 -15.62 -2.88
C ALA A 9 -10.59 -16.39 -1.72
N ASP A 10 -9.29 -16.18 -1.50
CA ASP A 10 -8.46 -16.95 -0.57
C ASP A 10 -7.96 -16.12 0.63
N HIS A 11 -8.12 -14.80 0.58
CA HIS A 11 -7.56 -13.87 1.57
C HIS A 11 -8.59 -12.87 2.10
N ALA A 12 -8.38 -12.41 3.34
CA ALA A 12 -9.25 -11.45 4.00
C ALA A 12 -9.17 -10.06 3.38
N GLY A 13 -8.00 -9.71 2.86
CA GLY A 13 -7.75 -8.47 2.12
C GLY A 13 -6.68 -8.67 1.06
N ALA A 14 -6.54 -7.68 0.19
CA ALA A 14 -5.52 -7.63 -0.83
C ALA A 14 -5.04 -6.19 -1.05
N VAL A 15 -3.73 -6.01 -1.21
CA VAL A 15 -3.10 -4.73 -1.51
C VAL A 15 -2.33 -4.83 -2.81
N VAL A 16 -2.59 -3.90 -3.73
CA VAL A 16 -1.75 -3.74 -4.91
C VAL A 16 -0.47 -3.04 -4.50
N ALA A 17 0.69 -3.57 -4.88
CA ALA A 17 1.97 -2.98 -4.53
C ALA A 17 3.06 -3.27 -5.57
N VAL A 18 4.13 -2.47 -5.58
CA VAL A 18 5.34 -2.69 -6.39
C VAL A 18 6.57 -2.85 -5.50
N PRO A 19 7.59 -3.63 -5.87
CA PRO A 19 8.80 -3.75 -5.06
C PRO A 19 9.48 -2.40 -4.90
N CYS A 20 10.12 -2.20 -3.75
CA CYS A 20 10.88 -1.00 -3.50
C CYS A 20 12.10 -0.93 -4.44
N ALA A 21 12.05 -0.02 -5.40
CA ALA A 21 13.13 0.18 -6.36
C ALA A 21 14.29 1.01 -5.80
N HIS A 22 14.04 1.83 -4.78
CA HIS A 22 15.02 2.76 -4.24
C HIS A 22 15.74 2.20 -3.02
N THR A 23 16.96 2.67 -2.78
CA THR A 23 17.66 2.45 -1.51
C THR A 23 16.89 3.15 -0.40
N VAL A 24 16.53 2.42 0.66
CA VAL A 24 15.76 2.96 1.79
C VAL A 24 16.69 3.35 2.93
N LYS A 25 16.55 4.58 3.43
CA LYS A 25 17.25 5.07 4.61
C LYS A 25 16.28 5.21 5.77
N ARG A 26 16.69 4.80 6.96
CA ARG A 26 16.03 5.18 8.21
C ARG A 26 16.67 6.48 8.69
N ALA A 27 15.86 7.50 8.93
CA ALA A 27 16.32 8.75 9.51
C ALA A 27 16.45 8.61 11.03
N GLY A 28 17.52 9.16 11.58
CA GLY A 28 17.73 9.38 13.01
C GLY A 28 17.48 10.83 13.42
N PRO A 29 17.85 11.20 14.65
CA PRO A 29 17.72 12.57 15.14
C PRO A 29 18.46 13.58 14.24
N GLY A 30 17.84 14.74 14.00
CA GLY A 30 18.43 15.79 13.18
C GLY A 30 18.55 15.46 11.69
N GLU A 31 17.71 14.57 11.16
CA GLU A 31 17.69 14.14 9.74
C GLU A 31 18.98 13.47 9.26
N LEU A 32 19.78 12.95 10.20
CA LEU A 32 20.96 12.16 9.88
C LEU A 32 20.57 10.73 9.52
N VAL A 33 21.36 10.08 8.66
CA VAL A 33 21.15 8.67 8.31
C VAL A 33 21.48 7.80 9.53
N ASP A 34 20.47 7.09 10.05
CA ASP A 34 20.62 6.10 11.12
C ASP A 34 21.01 4.73 10.54
N ALA A 35 20.28 4.28 9.53
CA ALA A 35 20.53 2.99 8.88
C ALA A 35 20.18 2.97 7.40
N THR A 36 20.81 2.06 6.66
CA THR A 36 20.35 1.62 5.33
C THR A 36 19.51 0.37 5.51
N VAL A 37 18.24 0.42 5.13
CA VAL A 37 17.31 -0.72 5.26
C VAL A 37 17.44 -1.61 4.03
N PRO A 38 17.69 -2.93 4.18
CA PRO A 38 17.64 -3.88 3.06
C PRO A 38 16.28 -3.80 2.38
N ARG A 39 16.28 -3.59 1.06
CA ARG A 39 15.04 -3.40 0.29
C ARG A 39 14.41 -4.72 -0.15
N GLU A 40 15.13 -5.84 0.02
CA GLU A 40 14.67 -7.18 -0.31
C GLU A 40 13.38 -7.49 0.47
N GLY A 41 12.30 -7.78 -0.25
CA GLY A 41 10.99 -8.04 0.35
C GLY A 41 10.21 -6.78 0.77
N LEU A 42 10.73 -5.56 0.56
CA LEU A 42 9.98 -4.33 0.76
C LEU A 42 9.16 -3.98 -0.48
N TRP A 43 7.93 -3.54 -0.26
CA TRP A 43 6.99 -3.16 -1.30
C TRP A 43 6.35 -1.82 -0.97
N LEU A 44 6.06 -1.04 -2.01
CA LEU A 44 5.37 0.23 -1.96
C LEU A 44 3.90 -0.03 -2.25
N ALA A 45 3.05 0.16 -1.23
CA ALA A 45 1.61 -0.02 -1.36
C ALA A 45 0.99 1.02 -2.31
N GLN A 46 0.02 0.57 -3.09
CA GLN A 46 -0.78 1.35 -4.03
C GLN A 46 -2.26 1.06 -3.79
N THR A 47 -3.14 1.82 -4.44
CA THR A 47 -4.56 1.50 -4.59
C THR A 47 -4.79 0.89 -5.99
N PRO A 48 -5.81 0.04 -6.19
CA PRO A 48 -6.87 -0.35 -5.27
C PRO A 48 -6.42 -1.31 -4.16
N GLN A 49 -7.13 -1.22 -3.04
CA GLN A 49 -7.10 -2.19 -1.95
C GLN A 49 -8.44 -2.93 -1.90
N GLY A 50 -8.40 -4.23 -1.66
CA GLY A 50 -9.58 -5.09 -1.57
C GLY A 50 -9.74 -5.60 -0.14
N LEU A 51 -10.96 -5.59 0.38
CA LEU A 51 -11.26 -6.08 1.71
C LEU A 51 -12.55 -6.89 1.70
N ARG A 52 -12.56 -8.02 2.43
CA ARG A 52 -13.79 -8.76 2.74
C ARG A 52 -14.64 -7.93 3.69
N ARG A 53 -15.84 -7.56 3.24
CA ARG A 53 -16.70 -6.58 3.92
C ARG A 53 -16.98 -6.90 5.39
N ASP A 54 -17.34 -8.14 5.68
CA ASP A 54 -17.65 -8.63 7.02
C ASP A 54 -16.46 -8.49 7.98
N LEU A 55 -15.27 -8.92 7.53
CA LEU A 55 -14.04 -8.79 8.29
C LEU A 55 -13.62 -7.33 8.47
N ALA A 56 -13.73 -6.53 7.40
CA ALA A 56 -13.40 -5.12 7.43
C ALA A 56 -14.27 -4.36 8.44
N LEU A 57 -15.58 -4.55 8.41
CA LEU A 57 -16.49 -3.88 9.34
C LEU A 57 -16.15 -4.18 10.81
N ALA A 58 -15.91 -5.45 11.14
CA ALA A 58 -15.50 -5.83 12.50
C ALA A 58 -14.14 -5.23 12.88
N ALA A 59 -13.17 -5.26 11.97
CA ALA A 59 -11.83 -4.73 12.21
C ALA A 59 -11.84 -3.20 12.37
N PHE A 60 -12.62 -2.46 11.56
CA PHE A 60 -12.78 -1.01 11.67
C PHE A 60 -13.51 -0.60 12.96
N GLN A 61 -14.53 -1.34 13.38
CA GLN A 61 -15.20 -1.10 14.67
C GLN A 61 -14.22 -1.25 15.84
N ARG A 62 -13.39 -2.29 15.81
CA ARG A 62 -12.34 -2.51 16.81
C ARG A 62 -11.28 -1.41 16.75
N ALA A 63 -10.82 -1.04 15.56
CA ALA A 63 -9.86 0.04 15.36
C ALA A 63 -10.35 1.37 15.94
N ALA A 64 -11.64 1.68 15.76
CA ALA A 64 -12.27 2.86 16.34
C ALA A 64 -12.35 2.79 17.87
N ALA A 65 -12.74 1.64 18.43
CA ALA A 65 -12.84 1.44 19.88
C ALA A 65 -11.46 1.49 20.58
N GLU A 66 -10.41 1.00 19.92
CA GLU A 66 -9.04 0.93 20.46
C GLU A 66 -8.14 2.10 20.03
N GLY A 67 -8.65 3.04 19.21
CA GLY A 67 -7.91 4.23 18.78
C GLY A 67 -6.71 3.94 17.87
N TRP A 68 -6.83 2.96 16.96
CA TRP A 68 -5.72 2.61 16.06
C TRP A 68 -5.43 3.72 15.05
N MET A 69 -4.18 4.18 15.01
CA MET A 69 -3.65 5.00 13.92
C MET A 69 -3.10 4.10 12.83
N VAL A 70 -3.71 4.13 11.64
CA VAL A 70 -3.32 3.34 10.48
C VAL A 70 -3.03 4.20 9.24
N SER A 71 -2.16 3.74 8.36
CA SER A 71 -1.77 4.44 7.13
C SER A 71 -2.62 4.11 5.91
N ASP A 72 -3.27 2.93 5.90
CA ASP A 72 -4.15 2.48 4.83
C ASP A 72 -5.21 1.48 5.35
N ASP A 73 -6.15 1.08 4.50
CA ASP A 73 -7.31 0.27 4.90
C ASP A 73 -6.92 -1.17 5.23
N VAL A 74 -5.97 -1.73 4.49
CA VAL A 74 -5.53 -3.12 4.70
C VAL A 74 -4.77 -3.30 6.02
N GLN A 75 -4.09 -2.26 6.51
CA GLN A 75 -3.43 -2.30 7.82
C GLN A 75 -4.42 -2.50 8.98
N VAL A 76 -5.69 -2.11 8.81
CA VAL A 76 -6.74 -2.41 9.80
C VAL A 76 -6.97 -3.93 9.90
N LEU A 77 -6.97 -4.64 8.77
CA LEU A 77 -7.08 -6.10 8.75
C LEU A 77 -5.83 -6.77 9.31
N GLU A 78 -4.64 -6.27 8.98
CA GLU A 78 -3.37 -6.78 9.52
C GLU A 78 -3.34 -6.71 11.05
N ARG A 79 -3.70 -5.54 11.62
CA ARG A 79 -3.77 -5.35 13.08
C ARG A 79 -4.87 -6.17 13.74
N ALA A 80 -5.97 -6.45 13.03
CA ALA A 80 -7.00 -7.37 13.49
C ALA A 80 -6.58 -8.85 13.41
N GLY A 81 -5.37 -9.17 12.95
CA GLY A 81 -4.81 -10.53 12.89
C GLY A 81 -5.14 -11.27 11.59
N HIS A 82 -5.68 -10.58 10.59
CA HIS A 82 -5.97 -11.16 9.28
C HIS A 82 -4.77 -11.05 8.35
N ARG A 83 -4.69 -12.00 7.41
CA ARG A 83 -3.65 -12.00 6.37
C ARG A 83 -4.16 -11.24 5.14
N VAL A 84 -3.33 -10.32 4.65
CA VAL A 84 -3.59 -9.54 3.44
C VAL A 84 -2.67 -10.04 2.32
N ALA A 85 -3.24 -10.27 1.14
CA ALA A 85 -2.50 -10.69 -0.04
C ALA A 85 -1.74 -9.51 -0.65
N LEU A 86 -0.48 -9.74 -1.00
CA LEU A 86 0.29 -8.78 -1.77
C LEU A 86 0.12 -9.08 -3.27
N VAL A 87 -0.49 -8.16 -4.01
CA VAL A 87 -0.78 -8.28 -5.44
C VAL A 87 0.14 -7.37 -6.23
N ARG A 88 0.82 -7.89 -7.25
CA ARG A 88 1.73 -7.08 -8.07
C ARG A 88 0.99 -5.97 -8.81
N GLY A 89 1.43 -4.73 -8.62
CA GLY A 89 0.97 -3.53 -9.30
C GLY A 89 1.88 -3.10 -10.46
N ASP A 90 1.52 -1.95 -11.02
CA ASP A 90 2.25 -1.23 -12.08
C ASP A 90 2.90 0.02 -11.47
N ALA A 91 4.18 0.25 -11.74
CA ALA A 91 4.88 1.44 -11.25
C ALA A 91 4.28 2.75 -11.83
N CYS A 92 3.58 2.68 -12.96
CA CYS A 92 2.84 3.79 -13.54
C CYS A 92 1.53 4.12 -12.81
N ASN A 93 1.10 3.29 -11.85
CA ASN A 93 -0.06 3.58 -11.00
C ASN A 93 0.38 4.48 -9.82
N LEU A 94 0.93 5.65 -10.16
CA LEU A 94 1.44 6.60 -9.19
C LEU A 94 0.31 7.30 -8.44
N LYS A 95 0.57 7.61 -7.17
CA LYS A 95 -0.23 8.57 -6.40
C LYS A 95 0.26 9.96 -6.77
N ILE A 96 -0.64 10.83 -7.21
CA ILE A 96 -0.32 12.24 -7.45
C ILE A 96 -0.34 12.95 -6.09
N THR A 97 0.83 13.37 -5.63
CA THR A 97 1.04 13.99 -4.31
C THR A 97 1.71 15.37 -4.39
N THR A 98 2.43 15.63 -5.47
CA THR A 98 3.16 16.86 -5.75
C THR A 98 2.80 17.39 -7.14
N PRO A 99 3.08 18.67 -7.44
CA PRO A 99 2.91 19.20 -8.79
C PRO A 99 3.73 18.43 -9.86
N ASP A 100 4.92 17.95 -9.51
CA ASP A 100 5.78 17.21 -10.45
C ASP A 100 5.17 15.86 -10.85
N ASP A 101 4.37 15.24 -9.97
CA ASP A 101 3.65 14.00 -10.27
C ASP A 101 2.64 14.18 -11.42
N LEU A 102 2.10 15.39 -11.62
CA LEU A 102 1.18 15.67 -12.72
C LEU A 102 1.87 15.56 -14.07
N VAL A 103 3.09 16.09 -14.19
CA VAL A 103 3.89 16.02 -15.43
C VAL A 103 4.15 14.56 -15.79
N LEU A 104 4.50 13.73 -14.80
CA LEU A 104 4.70 12.31 -15.01
C LEU A 104 3.40 11.59 -15.40
N ALA A 105 2.28 11.90 -14.72
CA ALA A 105 0.98 11.31 -15.03
C ALA A 105 0.52 11.65 -16.47
N GLU A 106 0.70 12.88 -16.92
CA GLU A 106 0.39 13.32 -18.29
C GLU A 106 1.24 12.57 -19.33
N ALA A 107 2.54 12.44 -19.09
CA ALA A 107 3.43 11.68 -19.96
C ALA A 107 3.05 10.19 -20.04
N ILE A 108 2.69 9.58 -18.91
CA ILE A 108 2.20 8.19 -18.85
C ILE A 108 0.91 8.06 -19.68
N LEU A 109 -0.05 8.98 -19.54
CA LEU A 109 -1.28 8.94 -20.32
C LEU A 109 -1.05 9.14 -21.82
N ALA A 110 -0.13 10.04 -22.20
CA ALA A 110 0.21 10.29 -23.59
C ALA A 110 0.88 9.08 -24.26
N SER A 111 1.75 8.35 -23.54
CA SER A 111 2.44 7.16 -24.07
C SER A 111 1.55 5.93 -24.26
N ARG A 112 0.32 5.95 -23.74
CA ARG A 112 -0.67 4.87 -23.86
C ARG A 112 -1.65 5.07 -25.01
N ARG A 113 -1.50 6.14 -25.80
CA ARG A 113 -2.32 6.42 -26.98
C ARG A 113 -1.87 5.65 -28.20
#